data_AF-A0A401KHA4-F1
#
_entry.id   AF-A0A401KHA4-F1
#
_cell.length_a   1.000
_cell.length_b   1.000
_cell.length_c   1.000
_cell.angle_alpha   90.00
_cell.angle_beta   90.00
_cell.angle_gamma   90.00
#
_symmetry.space_group_name_H-M   'P 1'
#
loop_
_entity.id
_entity.type
_entity.pdbx_description
1 polymer ?
#
loop_
_entity_poly.entity_id
_entity_poly.type
_entity_poly.pdbx_seq_one_letter_code
_entity_poly.pdbx_strand_id
1 'polypeptide(L)'
;MSTGTPLFHYSTVHEPSPILKLALHNALFDSYSYSQIVNAVETAYNGTPVVTSPFVPFIKYLLNLDELAARSFWANEFADLAAIPFPANVPLGHIPRKVERYVHSFCLHRCNEHEITLSTTCRLEWALVVARYTRSLDVIFGVTVTGRNSSEIAGIVGPTITTFPLRISIQSGEKVHTQLIRLQKHALDMMPYEHFGIHKMRQCGSEAVSASQFQSLLIVQPTRTHLPKARSHSLLELMEKDTLEQRIDASFATQVLTIICEYAEDTMKLRGVFDPEVVPPDKVKGYLHQMSRSVNMILSSSSDTVGGLLQKATEYIDPGDLNEERQILDEIERTAQTLLGQNTPLRAEWAIPIDTNTPKLALFVGFDGGSGVNPSCVFKLPDNDTRARLHQAMDSFKALSRMQ
;
A
#
# COMPACT_ATOMS: atom_id res chain seq x y z
N MET A 1 -19.13 15.73 23.05
CA MET A 1 -18.03 16.50 23.68
C MET A 1 -18.51 17.94 23.80
N SER A 2 -18.34 18.60 24.96
CA SER A 2 -18.68 20.02 25.13
C SER A 2 -17.46 20.89 24.89
N THR A 3 -17.65 22.19 24.71
CA THR A 3 -16.55 23.16 24.66
C THR A 3 -15.67 23.03 25.90
N GLY A 4 -14.35 22.96 25.73
CA GLY A 4 -13.38 22.84 26.82
C GLY A 4 -13.08 21.41 27.29
N THR A 5 -13.76 20.37 26.79
CA THR A 5 -13.37 18.98 27.07
C THR A 5 -12.03 18.65 26.41
N PRO A 6 -11.05 18.05 27.11
CA PRO A 6 -9.82 17.57 26.50
C PRO A 6 -10.10 16.62 25.32
N LEU A 7 -9.39 16.83 24.21
CA LEU A 7 -9.51 16.00 23.01
C LEU A 7 -8.61 14.75 23.06
N PHE A 8 -8.09 14.42 24.23
CA PHE A 8 -7.35 13.20 24.49
C PHE A 8 -7.67 12.64 25.88
N HIS A 9 -7.54 11.33 26.01
CA HIS A 9 -7.70 10.60 27.27
C HIS A 9 -6.66 9.49 27.35
N TYR A 10 -6.13 9.23 28.54
CA TYR A 10 -5.21 8.12 28.76
C TYR A 10 -5.59 7.37 30.04
N SER A 11 -5.29 6.07 30.05
CA SER A 11 -5.46 5.21 31.22
C SER A 11 -4.38 4.13 31.22
N THR A 12 -3.90 3.74 32.39
CA THR A 12 -3.00 2.60 32.54
C THR A 12 -3.78 1.41 33.07
N VAL A 13 -3.52 0.25 32.48
CA VAL A 13 -4.05 -1.05 32.94
C VAL A 13 -2.86 -1.95 33.21
N HIS A 14 -2.90 -2.72 34.29
CA HIS A 14 -1.88 -3.73 34.57
C HIS A 14 -2.48 -5.10 34.21
N GLU A 15 -1.89 -5.88 33.29
CA GLU A 15 -1.95 -7.37 33.25
C GLU A 15 -1.45 -7.97 31.91
N PRO A 16 -0.66 -9.06 31.92
CA PRO A 16 0.49 -9.36 32.80
C PRO A 16 1.69 -8.39 32.62
N SER A 17 1.60 -7.47 31.65
CA SER A 17 2.52 -6.34 31.43
C SER A 17 1.76 -5.02 31.58
N PRO A 18 2.41 -3.89 31.93
CA PRO A 18 1.75 -2.59 31.99
C PRO A 18 1.33 -2.12 30.59
N ILE A 19 0.06 -1.72 30.45
CA ILE A 19 -0.54 -1.25 29.21
C ILE A 19 -0.94 0.21 29.36
N LEU A 20 -0.45 1.07 28.45
CA LEU A 20 -0.94 2.43 28.29
C LEU A 20 -2.00 2.46 27.18
N LYS A 21 -3.24 2.77 27.54
CA LYS A 21 -4.30 3.07 26.57
C LYS A 21 -4.33 4.57 26.35
N LEU A 22 -4.15 4.99 25.10
CA LEU A 22 -4.20 6.38 24.67
C LEU A 22 -5.30 6.55 23.62
N ALA A 23 -6.28 7.40 23.92
CA ALA A 23 -7.32 7.82 22.99
C ALA A 23 -7.09 9.28 22.62
N LEU A 24 -6.95 9.56 21.33
CA LEU A 24 -6.70 10.89 20.77
C LEU A 24 -7.74 11.19 19.71
N HIS A 25 -8.29 12.40 19.71
CA HIS A 25 -9.10 12.88 18.58
C HIS A 25 -8.19 13.24 17.40
N ASN A 26 -8.56 12.88 16.17
CA ASN A 26 -7.75 13.14 14.96
C ASN A 26 -7.58 14.64 14.62
N ALA A 27 -8.26 15.53 15.35
CA ALA A 27 -8.03 16.98 15.29
C ALA A 27 -6.78 17.42 16.07
N LEU A 28 -6.13 16.51 16.80
CA LEU A 28 -4.89 16.77 17.53
C LEU A 28 -3.66 16.21 16.82
N PHE A 29 -3.82 15.25 15.92
CA PHE A 29 -2.69 14.52 15.35
C PHE A 29 -2.96 13.97 13.96
N ASP A 30 -1.89 13.67 13.23
CA ASP A 30 -1.90 12.78 12.08
C ASP A 30 -0.83 11.70 12.25
N SER A 31 -0.66 10.81 11.25
CA SER A 31 0.33 9.72 11.31
C SER A 31 1.75 10.20 11.61
N TYR A 32 2.18 11.35 11.07
CA TYR A 32 3.52 11.88 11.29
C TYR A 32 3.65 12.46 12.70
N SER A 33 2.72 13.33 13.09
CA SER A 33 2.76 13.97 14.41
C SER A 33 2.56 12.95 15.53
N TYR A 34 1.82 11.88 15.31
CA TYR A 34 1.67 10.79 16.27
C TYR A 34 3.02 10.17 16.64
N SER A 35 3.84 9.80 15.66
CA SER A 35 5.17 9.24 15.91
C SER A 35 6.05 10.22 16.70
N GLN A 36 5.97 11.52 16.40
CA GLN A 36 6.69 12.55 17.15
C GLN A 36 6.17 12.69 18.58
N ILE A 37 4.85 12.62 18.80
CA ILE A 37 4.23 12.67 20.12
C ILE A 37 4.71 11.49 20.97
N VAL A 38 4.71 10.27 20.43
CA VAL A 38 5.15 9.11 21.22
C VAL A 38 6.65 9.19 21.54
N ASN A 39 7.49 9.61 20.58
CA ASN A 39 8.93 9.83 20.83
C ASN A 39 9.17 10.89 21.91
N ALA A 40 8.38 11.97 21.90
CA ALA A 40 8.43 13.02 22.91
C ALA A 40 8.06 12.47 24.30
N VAL A 41 7.03 11.64 24.40
CA VAL A 41 6.64 10.99 25.67
C VAL A 41 7.77 10.12 26.21
N GLU A 42 8.41 9.27 25.39
CA GLU A 42 9.54 8.46 25.82
C GLU A 42 10.75 9.30 26.24
N THR A 43 11.03 10.37 25.49
CA THR A 43 12.14 11.31 25.79
C THR A 43 11.92 11.98 27.14
N ALA A 44 10.71 12.49 27.41
CA ALA A 44 10.34 13.09 28.68
C ALA A 44 10.41 12.09 29.83
N TYR A 45 9.95 10.86 29.61
CA TYR A 45 9.98 9.80 30.62
C TYR A 45 11.42 9.46 31.05
N ASN A 46 12.36 9.47 30.09
CA ASN A 46 13.78 9.25 30.36
C ASN A 46 14.49 10.48 30.97
N GLY A 47 13.75 11.51 31.39
CA GLY A 47 14.29 12.72 32.03
C GLY A 47 15.00 13.66 31.06
N THR A 48 14.87 13.46 29.74
CA THR A 48 15.45 14.36 28.74
C THR A 48 14.45 15.48 28.42
N PRO A 49 14.88 16.76 28.38
CA PRO A 49 14.01 17.87 27.99
C PRO A 49 13.45 17.68 26.57
N VAL A 50 12.13 17.84 26.43
CA VAL A 50 11.44 17.79 25.15
C VAL A 50 11.22 19.19 24.61
N VAL A 51 11.62 19.41 23.37
CA VAL A 51 11.29 20.64 22.64
C VAL A 51 9.87 20.50 22.10
N THR A 52 9.01 21.46 22.41
CA THR A 52 7.65 21.55 21.85
C THR A 52 7.61 22.61 20.76
N SER A 53 6.86 22.35 19.69
CA SER A 53 6.63 23.32 18.61
C SER A 53 5.16 23.73 18.60
N PRO A 54 4.86 25.05 18.55
CA PRO A 54 3.48 25.51 18.45
C PRO A 54 2.89 25.16 17.07
N PHE A 55 1.57 24.94 17.02
CA PHE A 55 0.84 24.75 15.76
C PHE A 55 0.52 26.07 15.02
N VAL A 56 0.68 27.20 15.71
CA VAL A 56 0.41 28.56 15.19
C VAL A 56 1.09 28.88 13.85
N PRO A 57 2.35 28.48 13.58
CA PRO A 57 2.96 28.72 12.27
C PRO A 57 2.18 28.11 11.10
N PHE A 58 1.57 26.93 11.28
CA PHE A 58 0.72 26.32 10.25
C PHE A 58 -0.53 27.18 10.00
N ILE A 59 -1.17 27.67 11.05
CA ILE A 59 -2.33 28.57 10.93
C ILE A 59 -1.95 29.84 10.17
N LYS A 60 -0.80 30.44 10.47
CA LYS A 60 -0.30 31.61 9.73
C LYS A 60 -0.05 31.29 8.26
N TYR A 61 0.55 30.14 7.96
CA TYR A 61 0.74 29.67 6.61
C TYR A 61 -0.60 29.56 5.85
N LEU A 62 -1.62 28.94 6.45
CA LEU A 62 -2.96 28.83 5.84
C LEU A 62 -3.63 30.18 5.59
N LEU A 63 -3.47 31.14 6.49
CA LEU A 63 -4.03 32.49 6.35
C LEU A 63 -3.34 33.32 5.25
N ASN A 64 -2.13 32.95 4.87
CA ASN A 64 -1.34 33.63 3.84
C ASN A 64 -1.48 33.00 2.44
N LEU A 65 -2.30 31.95 2.28
CA LEU A 65 -2.53 31.33 0.98
C LEU A 65 -3.24 32.31 0.02
N ASP A 66 -2.77 32.37 -1.22
CA ASP A 66 -3.42 33.13 -2.28
C ASP A 66 -4.71 32.43 -2.73
N GLU A 67 -5.85 32.92 -2.24
CA GLU A 67 -7.15 32.32 -2.54
C GLU A 67 -7.53 32.44 -4.03
N LEU A 68 -7.16 33.53 -4.70
CA LEU A 68 -7.52 33.77 -6.10
C LEU A 68 -6.70 32.86 -7.02
N ALA A 69 -5.40 32.72 -6.76
CA ALA A 69 -4.54 31.79 -7.49
C ALA A 69 -5.01 30.34 -7.28
N ALA A 70 -5.35 29.95 -6.05
CA ALA A 70 -5.86 28.62 -5.75
C ALA A 70 -7.19 28.34 -6.46
N ARG A 71 -8.15 29.28 -6.44
CA ARG A 71 -9.42 29.15 -7.18
C ARG A 71 -9.18 28.93 -8.68
N SER A 72 -8.28 29.72 -9.25
CA SER A 72 -7.94 29.64 -10.68
C SER A 72 -7.27 28.30 -11.02
N PHE A 73 -6.34 27.83 -10.19
CA PHE A 73 -5.69 26.53 -10.34
C PHE A 73 -6.71 25.40 -10.33
N TRP A 74 -7.56 25.32 -9.30
CA TRP A 74 -8.54 24.23 -9.17
C TRP A 74 -9.65 24.29 -10.22
N ALA A 75 -10.05 25.47 -10.69
CA ALA A 75 -10.98 25.58 -11.82
C ALA A 75 -10.35 24.99 -13.09
N ASN A 76 -9.09 25.29 -13.37
CA ASN A 76 -8.36 24.79 -14.54
C ASN A 76 -8.04 23.28 -14.44
N GLU A 77 -7.71 22.78 -13.24
CA GLU A 77 -7.41 21.35 -13.00
C GLU A 77 -8.59 20.44 -13.41
N PHE A 78 -9.82 20.90 -13.17
CA PHE A 78 -11.04 20.16 -13.45
C PHE A 78 -11.74 20.56 -14.75
N ALA A 79 -11.15 21.45 -15.54
CA ALA A 79 -11.73 21.87 -16.82
C ALA A 79 -11.89 20.67 -17.77
N ASP A 80 -13.06 20.53 -18.40
CA ASP A 80 -13.39 19.44 -19.32
C ASP A 80 -13.24 18.05 -18.67
N LEU A 81 -13.68 17.91 -17.42
CA LEU A 81 -13.58 16.64 -16.68
C LEU A 81 -14.50 15.58 -17.30
N ALA A 82 -13.90 14.49 -17.78
CA ALA A 82 -14.60 13.35 -18.38
C ALA A 82 -14.47 12.05 -17.56
N ALA A 83 -13.99 12.16 -16.31
CA ALA A 83 -13.74 11.00 -15.47
C ALA A 83 -15.03 10.32 -15.00
N ILE A 84 -15.02 8.99 -15.03
CA ILE A 84 -16.12 8.15 -14.53
C ILE A 84 -15.87 7.86 -13.04
N PRO A 85 -16.85 8.07 -12.14
CA PRO A 85 -16.70 7.74 -10.72
C PRO A 85 -16.32 6.28 -10.49
N PHE A 86 -15.37 6.08 -9.56
CA PHE A 86 -14.89 4.75 -9.20
C PHE A 86 -14.71 4.62 -7.68
N PRO A 87 -15.33 3.61 -7.03
CA PRO A 87 -16.33 2.68 -7.57
C PRO A 87 -17.60 3.36 -8.12
N ALA A 88 -18.30 2.68 -9.03
CA ALA A 88 -19.52 3.20 -9.64
C ALA A 88 -20.76 3.01 -8.74
N ASN A 89 -21.83 3.76 -9.01
CA ASN A 89 -23.15 3.64 -8.37
C ASN A 89 -23.17 3.82 -6.85
N VAL A 90 -22.20 4.55 -6.29
CA VAL A 90 -22.19 4.91 -4.87
C VAL A 90 -23.15 6.07 -4.64
N PRO A 91 -24.13 5.96 -3.73
CA PRO A 91 -25.01 7.07 -3.39
C PRO A 91 -24.23 8.28 -2.87
N LEU A 92 -24.69 9.48 -3.22
CA LEU A 92 -24.09 10.71 -2.69
C LEU A 92 -24.18 10.73 -1.17
N GLY A 93 -23.03 10.94 -0.51
CA GLY A 93 -22.94 10.96 0.94
C GLY A 93 -23.03 9.58 1.60
N HIS A 94 -22.85 8.49 0.86
CA HIS A 94 -22.72 7.16 1.45
C HIS A 94 -21.53 7.12 2.41
N ILE A 95 -21.80 6.68 3.64
CA ILE A 95 -20.79 6.45 4.66
C ILE A 95 -20.66 4.94 4.83
N PRO A 96 -19.45 4.37 4.76
CA PRO A 96 -19.24 2.94 4.96
C PRO A 96 -19.87 2.46 6.28
N ARG A 97 -20.78 1.49 6.20
CA ARG A 97 -21.46 0.93 7.39
C ARG A 97 -20.71 -0.26 7.97
N LYS A 98 -20.20 -1.10 7.08
CA LYS A 98 -19.32 -2.22 7.37
C LYS A 98 -17.98 -1.92 6.70
N VAL A 99 -16.90 -2.18 7.40
CA VAL A 99 -15.56 -2.00 6.86
C VAL A 99 -14.83 -3.33 6.90
N GLU A 100 -14.41 -3.80 5.73
CA GLU A 100 -13.53 -4.94 5.56
C GLU A 100 -12.15 -4.48 5.08
N ARG A 101 -11.16 -5.35 5.30
CA ARG A 101 -9.75 -5.07 5.03
C ARG A 101 -9.12 -6.28 4.35
N TYR A 102 -8.45 -6.03 3.23
CA TYR A 102 -7.57 -6.99 2.58
C TYR A 102 -6.14 -6.44 2.55
N VAL A 103 -5.15 -7.30 2.77
CA VAL A 103 -3.73 -6.94 2.83
C VAL A 103 -2.96 -7.80 1.83
N HIS A 104 -2.08 -7.15 1.06
CA HIS A 104 -1.19 -7.81 0.12
C HIS A 104 0.21 -7.19 0.19
N SER A 105 1.23 -8.00 0.46
CA SER A 105 2.61 -7.55 0.62
C SER A 105 3.50 -8.16 -0.45
N PHE A 106 4.45 -7.37 -0.96
CA PHE A 106 5.38 -7.82 -2.00
C PHE A 106 6.71 -7.06 -1.95
N CYS A 107 7.74 -7.62 -2.58
CA CYS A 107 9.07 -6.99 -2.69
C CYS A 107 9.09 -5.97 -3.85
N LEU A 108 9.77 -4.85 -3.62
CA LEU A 108 9.99 -3.80 -4.60
C LEU A 108 11.29 -4.07 -5.37
N HIS A 109 11.22 -4.10 -6.70
CA HIS A 109 12.36 -4.27 -7.58
C HIS A 109 12.81 -2.92 -8.12
N ARG A 110 13.58 -2.19 -7.31
CA ARG A 110 14.00 -0.83 -7.66
C ARG A 110 15.28 -0.85 -8.49
N CYS A 111 15.22 -0.30 -9.70
CA CYS A 111 16.42 0.11 -10.42
C CYS A 111 16.82 1.51 -9.94
N ASN A 112 18.06 1.69 -9.48
CA ASN A 112 18.59 2.96 -8.95
C ASN A 112 18.71 4.10 -9.99
N GLU A 113 18.11 3.95 -11.16
CA GLU A 113 18.39 4.78 -12.34
C GLU A 113 17.47 5.99 -12.48
N HIS A 114 16.37 6.08 -11.71
CA HIS A 114 15.35 7.10 -11.91
C HIS A 114 14.95 7.82 -10.60
N GLU A 115 14.96 9.16 -10.63
CA GLU A 115 14.55 10.05 -9.52
C GLU A 115 13.02 10.17 -9.35
N ILE A 116 12.28 9.07 -9.58
CA ILE A 116 10.83 9.02 -9.42
C ILE A 116 10.46 8.52 -8.03
N THR A 117 9.56 9.26 -7.35
CA THR A 117 9.09 8.85 -6.02
C THR A 117 8.13 7.66 -6.09
N LEU A 118 8.14 6.80 -5.06
CA LEU A 118 7.15 5.71 -4.94
C LEU A 118 5.71 6.24 -4.88
N SER A 119 5.50 7.45 -4.35
CA SER A 119 4.20 8.13 -4.37
C SER A 119 3.71 8.37 -5.81
N THR A 120 4.58 8.88 -6.68
CA THR A 120 4.29 9.07 -8.11
C THR A 120 3.97 7.74 -8.78
N THR A 121 4.77 6.69 -8.52
CA THR A 121 4.54 5.34 -9.05
C THR A 121 3.18 4.78 -8.62
N CYS A 122 2.85 4.84 -7.33
CA CYS A 122 1.57 4.36 -6.81
C CYS A 122 0.37 5.14 -7.34
N ARG A 123 0.51 6.46 -7.54
CA ARG A 123 -0.54 7.30 -8.16
C ARG A 123 -0.81 6.89 -9.59
N LEU A 124 0.26 6.68 -10.39
CA LEU A 124 0.09 6.19 -11.76
C LEU A 124 -0.52 4.79 -11.74
N GLU A 125 -0.05 3.88 -10.90
CA GLU A 125 -0.60 2.53 -10.84
C GLU A 125 -2.07 2.48 -10.46
N TRP A 126 -2.47 3.25 -9.46
CA TRP A 126 -3.87 3.36 -9.10
C TRP A 126 -4.70 3.96 -10.23
N ALA A 127 -4.19 4.98 -10.92
CA ALA A 127 -4.82 5.52 -12.11
C ALA A 127 -5.04 4.46 -13.20
N LEU A 128 -4.04 3.60 -13.44
CA LEU A 128 -4.16 2.51 -14.41
C LEU A 128 -5.20 1.47 -14.00
N VAL A 129 -5.28 1.11 -12.72
CA VAL A 129 -6.35 0.24 -12.21
C VAL A 129 -7.72 0.89 -12.43
N VAL A 130 -7.91 2.13 -12.00
CA VAL A 130 -9.18 2.86 -12.19
C VAL A 130 -9.54 2.94 -13.68
N ALA A 131 -8.57 3.21 -14.56
CA ALA A 131 -8.79 3.30 -15.99
C ALA A 131 -9.23 1.98 -16.61
N ARG A 132 -8.67 0.85 -16.16
CA ARG A 132 -9.08 -0.48 -16.64
C ARG A 132 -10.54 -0.77 -16.30
N TYR A 133 -10.94 -0.50 -15.05
CA TYR A 133 -12.30 -0.81 -14.60
C TYR A 133 -13.36 0.19 -15.05
N THR A 134 -12.97 1.44 -15.30
CA THR A 134 -13.88 2.48 -15.84
C THR A 134 -13.86 2.54 -17.37
N ARG A 135 -12.85 1.96 -18.02
CA ARG A 135 -12.54 2.15 -19.45
C ARG A 135 -12.35 3.62 -19.85
N SER A 136 -11.93 4.46 -18.89
CA SER A 136 -11.63 5.88 -19.10
C SER A 136 -10.15 6.15 -18.93
N LEU A 137 -9.57 6.96 -19.82
CA LEU A 137 -8.20 7.47 -19.68
C LEU A 137 -8.14 8.77 -18.87
N ASP A 138 -9.28 9.42 -18.63
CA ASP A 138 -9.39 10.51 -17.66
C ASP A 138 -9.91 9.92 -16.35
N VAL A 139 -9.07 9.92 -15.32
CA VAL A 139 -9.38 9.27 -14.03
C VAL A 139 -9.30 10.26 -12.89
N ILE A 140 -10.14 10.06 -11.87
CA ILE A 140 -10.16 10.88 -10.68
C ILE A 140 -10.34 10.04 -9.43
N PHE A 141 -9.56 10.33 -8.41
CA PHE A 141 -9.65 9.73 -7.08
C PHE A 141 -9.11 10.71 -6.04
N GLY A 142 -9.49 10.53 -4.78
CA GLY A 142 -8.92 11.31 -3.69
C GLY A 142 -7.50 10.87 -3.41
N VAL A 143 -6.65 11.80 -3.00
CA VAL A 143 -5.36 11.50 -2.39
C VAL A 143 -5.24 12.19 -1.05
N THR A 144 -4.64 11.50 -0.08
CA THR A 144 -4.24 12.14 1.19
C THR A 144 -2.72 12.30 1.21
N VAL A 145 -2.26 13.51 1.50
CA VAL A 145 -0.84 13.83 1.66
C VAL A 145 -0.58 14.37 3.07
N THR A 146 0.70 14.40 3.46
CA THR A 146 1.11 14.91 4.78
C THR A 146 0.87 16.40 4.95
N GLY A 147 0.75 17.14 3.84
CA GLY A 147 0.56 18.59 3.79
C GLY A 147 1.74 19.39 4.34
N ARG A 148 2.94 18.79 4.41
CA ARG A 148 4.16 19.38 4.97
C ARG A 148 5.21 19.67 3.89
N ASN A 149 4.76 20.12 2.71
CA ASN A 149 5.62 20.25 1.53
C ASN A 149 6.41 21.56 1.49
N SER A 150 6.07 22.57 2.30
CA SER A 150 6.86 23.80 2.45
C SER A 150 7.84 23.69 3.63
N SER A 151 9.02 24.28 3.47
CA SER A 151 10.04 24.37 4.53
C SER A 151 9.53 25.05 5.80
N GLU A 152 8.57 25.99 5.67
CA GLU A 152 7.94 26.69 6.80
C GLU A 152 7.13 25.76 7.71
N ILE A 153 6.61 24.65 7.16
CA ILE A 153 5.67 23.76 7.84
C ILE A 153 6.20 22.31 7.96
N ALA A 154 7.37 22.02 7.40
CA ALA A 154 7.97 20.69 7.36
C ALA A 154 8.13 20.04 8.75
N GLY A 155 8.47 20.83 9.76
CA GLY A 155 8.69 20.37 11.15
C GLY A 155 7.48 20.47 12.07
N ILE A 156 6.29 20.78 11.56
CA ILE A 156 5.12 21.03 12.42
C ILE A 156 4.56 19.70 12.95
N VAL A 157 4.53 19.61 14.28
CA VAL A 157 3.91 18.51 15.03
C VAL A 157 2.45 18.86 15.31
N GLY A 158 1.57 18.44 14.41
CA GLY A 158 0.12 18.62 14.48
C GLY A 158 -0.56 18.08 13.21
N PRO A 159 -1.89 18.10 13.12
CA PRO A 159 -2.62 17.54 11.98
C PRO A 159 -2.52 18.48 10.78
N THR A 160 -1.58 18.21 9.87
CA THR A 160 -1.43 18.99 8.64
C THR A 160 -1.81 18.18 7.41
N ILE A 161 -2.32 16.95 7.58
CA ILE A 161 -2.79 16.16 6.44
C ILE A 161 -3.87 16.93 5.66
N THR A 162 -3.82 16.80 4.35
CA THR A 162 -4.86 17.32 3.47
C THR A 162 -5.26 16.24 2.48
N THR A 163 -6.54 16.26 2.11
CA THR A 163 -7.13 15.35 1.13
C THR A 163 -7.76 16.18 0.03
N PHE A 164 -7.47 15.83 -1.22
CA PHE A 164 -8.00 16.52 -2.39
C PHE A 164 -8.19 15.55 -3.57
N PRO A 165 -9.08 15.88 -4.53
CA PRO A 165 -9.19 15.13 -5.77
C PRO A 165 -7.94 15.29 -6.62
N LEU A 166 -7.38 14.17 -7.07
CA LEU A 166 -6.31 14.11 -8.05
C LEU A 166 -6.88 13.59 -9.37
N ARG A 167 -6.83 14.44 -10.41
CA ARG A 167 -7.14 14.04 -11.78
C ARG A 167 -5.86 13.57 -12.46
N ILE A 168 -5.93 12.45 -13.19
CA ILE A 168 -4.83 11.99 -14.03
C ILE A 168 -5.37 11.70 -15.43
N SER A 169 -4.84 12.43 -16.42
CA SER A 169 -5.04 12.10 -17.83
C SER A 169 -3.94 11.12 -18.28
N ILE A 170 -4.35 9.92 -18.66
CA ILE A 170 -3.49 8.82 -19.08
C ILE A 170 -3.23 8.92 -20.57
N GLN A 171 -1.96 9.09 -20.95
CA GLN A 171 -1.57 9.16 -22.36
C GLN A 171 -1.09 7.78 -22.82
N SER A 172 -2.00 6.98 -23.38
CA SER A 172 -1.74 5.58 -23.75
C SER A 172 -0.54 5.38 -24.70
N GLY A 173 -0.25 6.35 -25.58
CA GLY A 173 0.90 6.29 -26.49
C GLY A 173 2.23 6.73 -25.89
N GLU A 174 2.22 7.33 -24.70
CA GLU A 174 3.40 7.87 -24.05
C GLU A 174 4.19 6.76 -23.34
N LYS A 175 5.51 6.92 -23.22
CA LYS A 175 6.33 6.03 -22.40
C LYS A 175 5.95 6.20 -20.93
N VAL A 176 5.94 5.10 -20.18
CA VAL A 176 5.64 5.10 -18.74
C VAL A 176 6.50 6.12 -17.98
N HIS A 177 7.81 6.16 -18.28
CA HIS A 177 8.74 7.11 -17.67
C HIS A 177 8.35 8.58 -17.91
N THR A 178 7.92 8.93 -19.12
CA THR A 178 7.53 10.33 -19.43
C THR A 178 6.23 10.71 -18.71
N GLN A 179 5.26 9.80 -18.64
CA GLN A 179 4.04 9.99 -17.85
C GLN A 179 4.36 10.18 -16.36
N LEU A 180 5.32 9.43 -15.79
CA LEU A 180 5.77 9.58 -14.41
C LEU A 180 6.43 10.94 -14.15
N ILE A 181 7.31 11.40 -15.06
CA ILE A 181 7.90 12.74 -14.95
C ILE A 181 6.79 13.81 -14.95
N ARG A 182 5.81 13.70 -15.88
CA ARG A 182 4.70 14.65 -15.93
C ARG A 182 3.88 14.62 -14.64
N LEU A 183 3.60 13.43 -14.10
CA LEU A 183 2.85 13.28 -12.86
C LEU A 183 3.62 13.82 -11.63
N GLN A 184 4.93 13.64 -11.58
CA GLN A 184 5.77 14.21 -10.53
C GLN A 184 5.80 15.74 -10.62
N LYS A 185 5.90 16.30 -11.82
CA LYS A 185 5.80 17.75 -12.04
C LYS A 185 4.42 18.29 -11.62
N HIS A 186 3.35 17.63 -12.07
CA HIS A 186 1.97 18.00 -11.70
C HIS A 186 1.77 17.99 -10.18
N ALA A 187 2.34 17.00 -9.48
CA ALA A 187 2.32 16.97 -8.03
C ALA A 187 3.01 18.19 -7.40
N LEU A 188 4.14 18.65 -7.94
CA LEU A 188 4.85 19.86 -7.48
C LEU A 188 4.05 21.14 -7.74
N ASP A 189 3.45 21.25 -8.94
CA ASP A 189 2.65 22.42 -9.33
C ASP A 189 1.39 22.57 -8.46
N MET A 190 0.88 21.46 -7.92
CA MET A 190 -0.29 21.42 -7.03
C MET A 190 0.03 21.73 -5.56
N MET A 191 1.27 21.52 -5.10
CA MET A 191 1.66 21.68 -3.69
C MET A 191 1.26 23.02 -3.06
N PRO A 192 1.38 24.19 -3.72
CA PRO A 192 0.98 25.47 -3.14
C PRO A 192 -0.52 25.58 -2.84
N TYR A 193 -1.35 24.75 -3.49
CA TYR A 193 -2.81 24.83 -3.46
C TYR A 193 -3.47 23.65 -2.73
N GLU A 194 -2.69 22.70 -2.22
CA GLU A 194 -3.18 21.46 -1.58
C GLU A 194 -4.00 21.70 -0.30
N HIS A 195 -3.76 22.83 0.37
CA HIS A 195 -4.46 23.26 1.58
C HIS A 195 -5.69 24.14 1.33
N PHE A 196 -6.08 24.36 0.08
CA PHE A 196 -7.25 25.17 -0.27
C PHE A 196 -8.56 24.59 0.30
N GLY A 197 -8.61 23.26 0.45
CA GLY A 197 -9.72 22.53 1.07
C GLY A 197 -10.86 22.22 0.10
N ILE A 198 -11.35 20.97 0.15
CA ILE A 198 -12.40 20.46 -0.75
C ILE A 198 -13.66 21.33 -0.74
N HIS A 199 -14.05 21.87 0.42
CA HIS A 199 -15.23 22.74 0.52
C HIS A 199 -15.11 24.02 -0.32
N LYS A 200 -13.91 24.60 -0.42
CA LYS A 200 -13.66 25.75 -1.30
C LYS A 200 -13.53 25.32 -2.76
N MET A 201 -12.90 24.16 -3.04
CA MET A 201 -12.79 23.60 -4.41
C MET A 201 -14.16 23.42 -5.07
N ARG A 202 -15.16 22.95 -4.32
CA ARG A 202 -16.55 22.81 -4.82
C ARG A 202 -17.18 24.12 -5.29
N GLN A 203 -16.63 25.27 -4.91
CA GLN A 203 -17.10 26.59 -5.35
C GLN A 203 -16.43 27.05 -6.66
N CYS A 204 -15.48 26.29 -7.20
CA CYS A 204 -14.73 26.65 -8.41
C CYS A 204 -15.43 26.28 -9.72
N GLY A 205 -16.55 25.55 -9.68
CA GLY A 205 -17.33 25.17 -10.87
C GLY A 205 -18.05 23.84 -10.71
N SER A 206 -18.93 23.50 -11.64
CA SER A 206 -19.67 22.23 -11.63
C SER A 206 -18.76 21.02 -11.74
N GLU A 207 -17.69 21.10 -12.53
CA GLU A 207 -16.71 20.02 -12.67
C GLU A 207 -15.91 19.81 -11.40
N ALA A 208 -15.58 20.90 -10.69
CA ALA A 208 -14.93 20.83 -9.38
C ALA A 208 -15.84 20.18 -8.32
N VAL A 209 -17.17 20.38 -8.41
CA VAL A 209 -18.14 19.64 -7.58
C VAL A 209 -18.08 18.15 -7.88
N SER A 210 -18.12 17.75 -9.15
CA SER A 210 -18.04 16.34 -9.56
C SER A 210 -16.71 15.70 -9.14
N ALA A 211 -15.59 16.40 -9.36
CA ALA A 211 -14.26 15.97 -8.92
C ALA A 211 -14.19 15.71 -7.41
N SER A 212 -14.83 16.59 -6.63
CA SER A 212 -14.87 16.51 -5.17
C SER A 212 -15.81 15.43 -4.61
N GLN A 213 -16.38 14.58 -5.46
CA GLN A 213 -17.25 13.45 -5.11
C GLN A 213 -16.58 12.10 -5.42
N PHE A 214 -15.24 12.05 -5.42
CA PHE A 214 -14.49 10.81 -5.55
C PHE A 214 -14.93 9.80 -4.48
N GLN A 215 -14.95 8.52 -4.87
CA GLN A 215 -15.39 7.40 -4.02
C GLN A 215 -14.24 6.48 -3.62
N SER A 216 -13.09 6.65 -4.28
CA SER A 216 -11.85 5.97 -3.93
C SER A 216 -10.80 6.97 -3.43
N LEU A 217 -10.02 6.53 -2.45
CA LEU A 217 -8.94 7.29 -1.83
C LEU A 217 -7.63 6.50 -1.93
N LEU A 218 -6.55 7.16 -2.36
CA LEU A 218 -5.20 6.61 -2.34
C LEU A 218 -4.38 7.31 -1.26
N ILE A 219 -3.76 6.51 -0.38
CA ILE A 219 -2.83 6.98 0.64
C ILE A 219 -1.50 6.28 0.38
N VAL A 220 -0.43 7.06 0.20
CA VAL A 220 0.93 6.52 0.05
C VAL A 220 1.77 7.06 1.17
N GLN A 221 2.32 6.17 2.00
CA GLN A 221 3.09 6.54 3.17
C GLN A 221 4.27 5.58 3.36
N PRO A 222 5.40 6.04 3.92
CA PRO A 222 6.43 5.13 4.35
C PRO A 222 5.86 4.20 5.41
N THR A 223 6.42 2.99 5.49
CA THR A 223 6.19 2.08 6.60
C THR A 223 6.42 2.85 7.87
N ARG A 224 5.43 2.82 8.75
CA ARG A 224 5.58 3.40 10.08
C ARG A 224 6.80 2.72 10.65
N THR A 225 7.92 3.45 10.69
CA THR A 225 9.03 3.09 11.55
C THR A 225 8.40 3.12 12.92
N HIS A 226 8.03 1.93 13.40
CA HIS A 226 7.70 1.73 14.78
C HIS A 226 8.73 2.52 15.56
N LEU A 227 8.24 3.30 16.52
CA LEU A 227 8.94 3.73 17.73
C LEU A 227 10.43 3.37 17.69
N PRO A 228 11.31 4.39 17.59
CA PRO A 228 12.67 4.30 17.09
C PRO A 228 13.27 2.91 17.32
N LYS A 229 13.32 2.09 16.24
CA LYS A 229 13.83 0.69 16.18
C LYS A 229 14.12 0.17 17.57
N ALA A 230 13.16 -0.51 18.22
CA ALA A 230 13.32 -1.27 19.47
C ALA A 230 14.76 -1.17 19.99
N ARG A 231 15.14 -0.01 20.53
CA ARG A 231 16.39 0.06 21.26
C ARG A 231 16.14 -0.92 22.38
N SER A 232 17.15 -1.61 22.86
CA SER A 232 17.06 -2.59 23.95
C SER A 232 16.37 -2.04 25.23
N HIS A 233 15.95 -0.77 25.22
CA HIS A 233 15.34 0.03 26.28
C HIS A 233 14.16 0.92 25.82
N SER A 234 13.39 0.56 24.77
CA SER A 234 12.19 1.35 24.40
C SER A 234 11.11 1.15 25.47
N LEU A 235 10.48 2.25 25.92
CA LEU A 235 9.51 2.22 27.02
C LEU A 235 8.14 1.78 26.51
N LEU A 236 7.78 2.19 25.30
CA LEU A 236 6.48 1.95 24.70
C LEU A 236 6.64 0.97 23.54
N GLU A 237 5.79 -0.06 23.52
CA GLU A 237 5.61 -0.95 22.38
C GLU A 237 4.11 -0.97 22.02
N LEU A 238 3.80 -0.88 20.72
CA LEU A 238 2.42 -0.97 20.25
C LEU A 238 1.93 -2.42 20.41
N MET A 239 0.92 -2.63 21.24
CA MET A 239 0.27 -3.93 21.39
C MET A 239 -0.39 -4.35 20.07
N GLU A 240 -0.03 -5.54 19.58
CA GLU A 240 -0.61 -6.22 18.42
C GLU A 240 -0.81 -5.32 17.18
N LYS A 241 0.23 -5.25 16.35
CA LYS A 241 0.28 -4.39 15.16
C LYS A 241 -0.92 -4.59 14.25
N ASP A 242 -1.31 -5.82 13.93
CA ASP A 242 -2.39 -6.07 12.96
C ASP A 242 -3.78 -5.76 13.49
N THR A 243 -4.11 -6.18 14.73
CA THR A 243 -5.42 -5.89 15.35
C THR A 243 -5.62 -4.38 15.53
N LEU A 244 -4.55 -3.65 15.91
CA LEU A 244 -4.60 -2.21 16.04
C LEU A 244 -4.67 -1.50 14.69
N GLU A 245 -3.87 -1.93 13.70
CA GLU A 245 -3.95 -1.41 12.33
C GLU A 245 -5.34 -1.58 11.75
N GLN A 246 -5.97 -2.75 11.91
CA GLN A 246 -7.33 -2.97 11.44
C GLN A 246 -8.35 -2.02 12.09
N ARG A 247 -8.24 -1.79 13.41
CA ARG A 247 -9.11 -0.82 14.11
C ARG A 247 -8.87 0.61 13.64
N ILE A 248 -7.63 0.99 13.40
CA ILE A 248 -7.24 2.30 12.85
C ILE A 248 -7.82 2.46 11.44
N ASP A 249 -7.56 1.51 10.56
CA ASP A 249 -8.05 1.51 9.17
C ASP A 249 -9.58 1.65 9.13
N ALA A 250 -10.29 0.89 9.96
CA ALA A 250 -11.75 0.97 10.07
C ALA A 250 -12.24 2.32 10.65
N SER A 251 -11.53 2.88 11.64
CA SER A 251 -11.90 4.17 12.26
C SER A 251 -11.71 5.37 11.31
N PHE A 252 -10.87 5.22 10.28
CA PHE A 252 -10.57 6.26 9.31
C PHE A 252 -11.14 5.99 7.91
N ALA A 253 -11.96 4.95 7.74
CA ALA A 253 -12.64 4.62 6.50
C ALA A 253 -13.72 5.66 6.18
N THR A 254 -13.31 6.77 5.54
CA THR A 254 -14.20 7.85 5.13
C THR A 254 -14.77 7.66 3.72
N GLN A 255 -14.13 6.81 2.91
CA GLN A 255 -14.52 6.50 1.53
C GLN A 255 -14.87 5.01 1.41
N VAL A 256 -15.72 4.66 0.44
CA VAL A 256 -16.12 3.26 0.18
C VAL A 256 -14.97 2.36 -0.22
N LEU A 257 -13.89 2.94 -0.76
CA LEU A 257 -12.67 2.22 -1.10
C LEU A 257 -11.46 3.10 -0.79
N THR A 258 -10.63 2.67 0.14
CA THR A 258 -9.34 3.29 0.43
C THR A 258 -8.22 2.30 0.15
N ILE A 259 -7.30 2.69 -0.73
CA ILE A 259 -6.07 1.96 -1.02
C ILE A 259 -4.94 2.62 -0.25
N ILE A 260 -4.28 1.86 0.62
CA ILE A 260 -3.15 2.33 1.41
C ILE A 260 -1.90 1.59 0.94
N CYS A 261 -0.97 2.32 0.33
CA CYS A 261 0.35 1.85 -0.03
C CYS A 261 1.33 2.24 1.08
N GLU A 262 1.79 1.26 1.84
CA GLU A 262 2.79 1.43 2.89
C GLU A 262 4.12 0.84 2.41
N TYR A 263 5.20 1.62 2.35
CA TYR A 263 6.47 1.17 1.74
C TYR A 263 7.69 1.30 2.66
N ALA A 264 8.53 0.27 2.68
CA ALA A 264 9.87 0.31 3.26
C ALA A 264 10.92 0.49 2.15
N GLU A 265 12.20 0.21 2.45
CA GLU A 265 13.28 0.26 1.46
C GLU A 265 13.01 -0.67 0.27
N ASP A 266 12.75 -1.96 0.55
CA ASP A 266 12.63 -3.02 -0.46
C ASP A 266 11.26 -3.73 -0.47
N THR A 267 10.29 -3.27 0.32
CA THR A 267 8.97 -3.92 0.42
C THR A 267 7.83 -2.92 0.37
N MET A 268 6.68 -3.37 -0.10
CA MET A 268 5.44 -2.62 -0.10
C MET A 268 4.29 -3.48 0.42
N LYS A 269 3.54 -2.95 1.38
CA LYS A 269 2.30 -3.49 1.92
C LYS A 269 1.14 -2.66 1.38
N LEU A 270 0.33 -3.28 0.53
CA LEU A 270 -0.92 -2.72 0.05
C LEU A 270 -2.05 -3.14 0.98
N ARG A 271 -2.94 -2.20 1.30
CA ARG A 271 -4.18 -2.48 2.01
C ARG A 271 -5.35 -1.91 1.24
N GLY A 272 -6.39 -2.71 1.04
CA GLY A 272 -7.69 -2.26 0.59
C GLY A 272 -8.62 -2.24 1.79
N VAL A 273 -9.13 -1.05 2.15
CA VAL A 273 -10.10 -0.84 3.22
C VAL A 273 -11.39 -0.39 2.55
N PHE A 274 -12.47 -1.16 2.69
CA PHE A 274 -13.62 -1.01 1.81
C PHE A 274 -14.94 -1.40 2.46
N ASP A 275 -16.03 -0.86 1.91
CA ASP A 275 -17.39 -1.30 2.21
C ASP A 275 -17.74 -2.52 1.33
N PRO A 276 -17.86 -3.74 1.89
CA PRO A 276 -18.12 -4.95 1.12
C PRO A 276 -19.52 -4.96 0.47
N GLU A 277 -20.45 -4.11 0.91
CA GLU A 277 -21.76 -3.96 0.27
C GLU A 277 -21.66 -3.18 -1.04
N VAL A 278 -20.62 -2.34 -1.18
CA VAL A 278 -20.39 -1.50 -2.36
C VAL A 278 -19.32 -2.11 -3.28
N VAL A 279 -18.24 -2.64 -2.70
CA VAL A 279 -17.12 -3.21 -3.44
C VAL A 279 -16.90 -4.66 -2.99
N PRO A 280 -17.17 -5.66 -3.84
CA PRO A 280 -16.95 -7.06 -3.49
C PRO A 280 -15.49 -7.34 -3.08
N PRO A 281 -15.25 -8.15 -2.04
CA PRO A 281 -13.90 -8.47 -1.57
C PRO A 281 -12.95 -8.98 -2.66
N ASP A 282 -13.45 -9.82 -3.57
CA ASP A 282 -12.64 -10.40 -4.66
C ASP A 282 -12.16 -9.34 -5.65
N LYS A 283 -12.94 -8.27 -5.85
CA LYS A 283 -12.49 -7.14 -6.68
C LYS A 283 -11.35 -6.39 -6.01
N VAL A 284 -11.44 -6.13 -4.71
CA VAL A 284 -10.38 -5.44 -3.97
C VAL A 284 -9.10 -6.26 -3.97
N LYS A 285 -9.21 -7.57 -3.75
CA LYS A 285 -8.11 -8.52 -3.92
C LYS A 285 -7.47 -8.36 -5.30
N GLY A 286 -8.29 -8.35 -6.37
CA GLY A 286 -7.79 -8.16 -7.72
C GLY A 286 -7.09 -6.84 -7.98
N TYR A 287 -7.62 -5.74 -7.44
CA TYR A 287 -6.97 -4.43 -7.52
C TYR A 287 -5.56 -4.47 -6.91
N LEU A 288 -5.41 -5.01 -5.70
CA LEU A 288 -4.11 -5.03 -5.01
C LEU A 288 -3.10 -5.94 -5.71
N HIS A 289 -3.53 -7.10 -6.21
CA HIS A 289 -2.66 -8.00 -6.96
C HIS A 289 -2.19 -7.36 -8.28
N GLN A 290 -3.08 -6.72 -9.03
CA GLN A 290 -2.73 -5.97 -10.24
C GLN A 290 -1.72 -4.85 -9.95
N MET A 291 -1.95 -4.08 -8.88
CA MET A 291 -1.01 -3.04 -8.44
C MET A 291 0.37 -3.64 -8.13
N SER A 292 0.44 -4.76 -7.38
CA SER A 292 1.74 -5.34 -7.01
C SER A 292 2.59 -5.77 -8.21
N ARG A 293 1.96 -6.34 -9.24
CA ARG A 293 2.63 -6.74 -10.49
C ARG A 293 3.12 -5.52 -11.26
N SER A 294 2.24 -4.53 -11.39
CA SER A 294 2.46 -3.37 -12.25
C SER A 294 3.44 -2.37 -11.64
N VAL A 295 3.40 -2.15 -10.31
CA VAL A 295 4.40 -1.34 -9.58
C VAL A 295 5.81 -1.81 -9.91
N ASN A 296 6.08 -3.11 -9.88
CA ASN A 296 7.40 -3.64 -10.19
C ASN A 296 7.75 -3.48 -11.68
N MET A 297 6.80 -3.65 -12.59
CA MET A 297 7.01 -3.38 -14.02
C MET A 297 7.37 -1.91 -14.29
N ILE A 298 6.75 -0.98 -13.55
CA ILE A 298 7.09 0.44 -13.63
C ILE A 298 8.49 0.71 -13.09
N LEU A 299 8.83 0.12 -11.93
CA LEU A 299 10.11 0.36 -11.26
C LEU A 299 11.32 -0.26 -11.97
N SER A 300 11.13 -1.37 -12.69
CA SER A 300 12.19 -2.10 -13.38
C SER A 300 12.56 -1.53 -14.76
N SER A 301 12.23 -0.26 -15.04
CA SER A 301 12.49 0.43 -16.32
C SER A 301 11.75 -0.18 -17.51
N SER A 302 10.49 0.22 -17.71
CA SER A 302 9.75 -0.17 -18.90
C SER A 302 10.01 0.82 -20.05
N SER A 303 10.69 0.37 -21.10
CA SER A 303 10.60 1.00 -22.44
C SER A 303 9.17 0.95 -23.00
N ASP A 304 8.25 0.27 -22.30
CA ASP A 304 6.83 0.19 -22.61
C ASP A 304 6.13 1.55 -22.60
N THR A 305 5.06 1.59 -23.39
CA THR A 305 4.07 2.66 -23.33
C THR A 305 3.08 2.40 -22.21
N VAL A 306 2.42 3.46 -21.74
CA VAL A 306 1.36 3.36 -20.73
C VAL A 306 0.23 2.46 -21.21
N GLY A 307 -0.10 2.49 -22.51
CA GLY A 307 -1.06 1.59 -23.13
C GLY A 307 -0.63 0.12 -23.10
N GLY A 308 0.66 -0.14 -23.33
CA GLY A 308 1.22 -1.49 -23.19
C GLY A 308 1.07 -2.02 -21.76
N LEU A 309 1.31 -1.18 -20.76
CA LEU A 309 1.13 -1.53 -19.35
C LEU A 309 -0.35 -1.73 -18.97
N LEU A 310 -1.26 -0.95 -19.55
CA LEU A 310 -2.70 -1.14 -19.41
C LEU A 310 -3.15 -2.52 -19.93
N GLN A 311 -2.58 -2.98 -21.05
CA GLN A 311 -2.89 -4.27 -21.68
C GLN A 311 -2.23 -5.47 -20.99
N LYS A 312 -0.96 -5.34 -20.57
CA LYS A 312 -0.18 -6.43 -19.94
C LYS A 312 -0.69 -6.81 -18.55
N ALA A 313 -1.27 -5.87 -17.82
CA ALA A 313 -1.93 -6.15 -16.57
C ALA A 313 -3.27 -6.84 -16.86
N THR A 314 -3.23 -8.15 -17.02
CA THR A 314 -4.41 -9.00 -17.19
C THR A 314 -5.37 -8.86 -16.00
N GLU A 315 -6.65 -9.13 -16.25
CA GLU A 315 -7.64 -9.27 -15.18
C GLU A 315 -7.11 -10.23 -14.13
N TYR A 316 -7.21 -9.83 -12.86
CA TYR A 316 -6.94 -10.73 -11.77
C TYR A 316 -7.99 -11.83 -11.78
N ILE A 317 -7.55 -13.03 -12.13
CA ILE A 317 -8.32 -14.26 -11.94
C ILE A 317 -8.12 -14.65 -10.47
N ASP A 318 -9.23 -14.81 -9.73
CA ASP A 318 -9.20 -15.16 -8.32
C ASP A 318 -8.52 -16.52 -8.13
N PRO A 319 -7.63 -16.69 -7.13
CA PRO A 319 -7.16 -17.98 -6.65
C PRO A 319 -8.22 -19.04 -6.33
N GLY A 320 -9.50 -18.69 -6.25
CA GLY A 320 -10.60 -19.66 -6.31
C GLY A 320 -10.63 -20.46 -7.62
N ASP A 321 -10.17 -19.86 -8.73
CA ASP A 321 -9.90 -20.50 -10.02
C ASP A 321 -8.48 -21.13 -10.08
N LEU A 322 -7.59 -20.90 -9.10
CA LEU A 322 -6.28 -21.58 -8.95
C LEU A 322 -6.40 -22.99 -8.35
N ASN A 323 -7.55 -23.64 -8.53
CA ASN A 323 -7.64 -25.08 -8.31
C ASN A 323 -6.58 -25.81 -9.15
N GLU A 324 -6.16 -25.27 -10.30
CA GLU A 324 -5.10 -25.84 -11.13
C GLU A 324 -3.68 -25.71 -10.54
N GLU A 325 -3.25 -24.56 -10.00
CA GLU A 325 -1.89 -24.43 -9.46
C GLU A 325 -1.70 -25.28 -8.20
N ARG A 326 -2.71 -25.33 -7.32
CA ARG A 326 -2.65 -26.21 -6.14
C ARG A 326 -2.75 -27.67 -6.54
N GLN A 327 -3.59 -28.03 -7.51
CA GLN A 327 -3.62 -29.39 -8.08
C GLN A 327 -2.30 -29.77 -8.71
N ILE A 328 -1.62 -28.87 -9.41
CA ILE A 328 -0.29 -29.12 -9.99
C ILE A 328 0.73 -29.39 -8.88
N LEU A 329 0.77 -28.56 -7.83
CA LEU A 329 1.67 -28.77 -6.68
C LEU A 329 1.35 -30.06 -5.93
N ASP A 330 0.07 -30.36 -5.68
CA ASP A 330 -0.38 -31.59 -5.01
C ASP A 330 -0.10 -32.84 -5.88
N GLU A 331 -0.20 -32.74 -7.21
CA GLU A 331 0.15 -33.78 -8.19
C GLU A 331 1.65 -34.06 -8.23
N ILE A 332 2.46 -33.00 -8.14
CA ILE A 332 3.91 -33.07 -8.04
C ILE A 332 4.31 -33.74 -6.72
N GLU A 333 3.71 -33.33 -5.59
CA GLU A 333 3.93 -33.96 -4.29
C GLU A 333 3.57 -35.46 -4.34
N ARG A 334 2.41 -35.81 -4.91
CA ARG A 334 1.93 -37.18 -5.04
C ARG A 334 2.86 -38.05 -5.91
N THR A 335 3.33 -37.52 -7.03
CA THR A 335 4.26 -38.22 -7.93
C THR A 335 5.66 -38.35 -7.33
N ALA A 336 6.12 -37.34 -6.58
CA ALA A 336 7.35 -37.44 -5.82
C ALA A 336 7.23 -38.49 -4.69
N GLN A 337 6.06 -38.61 -4.05
CA GLN A 337 5.79 -39.59 -3.00
C GLN A 337 5.85 -41.04 -3.50
N THR A 338 5.40 -41.33 -4.73
CA THR A 338 5.51 -42.68 -5.31
C THR A 338 6.95 -43.05 -5.63
N LEU A 339 7.79 -42.09 -6.00
CA LEU A 339 9.20 -42.31 -6.36
C LEU A 339 10.15 -42.35 -5.16
N LEU A 340 9.87 -41.54 -4.12
CA LEU A 340 10.71 -41.39 -2.94
C LEU A 340 10.25 -42.22 -1.73
N GLY A 341 9.09 -42.88 -1.83
CA GLY A 341 8.52 -43.74 -0.78
C GLY A 341 7.45 -43.04 0.05
N GLN A 342 6.44 -43.80 0.49
CA GLN A 342 5.21 -43.26 1.11
C GLN A 342 5.41 -42.53 2.45
N ASN A 343 6.53 -42.74 3.15
CA ASN A 343 6.79 -42.16 4.47
C ASN A 343 7.78 -41.00 4.44
N THR A 344 8.22 -40.55 3.26
CA THR A 344 9.15 -39.43 3.14
C THR A 344 8.37 -38.12 3.25
N PRO A 345 8.71 -37.19 4.16
CA PRO A 345 8.03 -35.89 4.23
C PRO A 345 8.43 -35.01 3.04
N LEU A 346 7.46 -34.53 2.27
CA LEU A 346 7.66 -33.75 1.05
C LEU A 346 6.86 -32.45 1.09
N ARG A 347 7.33 -31.42 0.39
CA ARG A 347 6.56 -30.21 0.08
C ARG A 347 6.96 -29.61 -1.26
N ALA A 348 6.02 -29.35 -2.16
CA ALA A 348 6.27 -28.61 -3.39
C ALA A 348 5.85 -27.15 -3.22
N GLU A 349 6.71 -26.23 -3.65
CA GLU A 349 6.44 -24.80 -3.58
C GLU A 349 7.16 -24.06 -4.72
N TRP A 350 6.61 -22.93 -5.13
CA TRP A 350 7.33 -22.00 -6.00
C TRP A 350 8.30 -21.18 -5.16
N ALA A 351 9.60 -21.41 -5.34
CA ALA A 351 10.65 -20.65 -4.66
C ALA A 351 11.32 -19.70 -5.64
N ILE A 352 11.77 -18.53 -5.16
CA ILE A 352 12.52 -17.57 -5.96
C ILE A 352 13.99 -17.67 -5.54
N PRO A 353 14.87 -18.29 -6.33
CA PRO A 353 16.28 -18.37 -5.99
C PRO A 353 16.93 -16.99 -6.06
N ILE A 354 17.78 -16.70 -5.07
CA ILE A 354 18.46 -15.41 -4.87
C ILE A 354 19.26 -14.96 -6.12
N ASP A 355 19.71 -15.92 -6.93
CA ASP A 355 20.58 -15.69 -8.10
C ASP A 355 19.84 -15.45 -9.42
N THR A 356 18.57 -15.90 -9.53
CA THR A 356 17.88 -15.97 -10.83
C THR A 356 16.57 -15.20 -10.87
N ASN A 357 16.09 -14.71 -9.72
CA ASN A 357 14.95 -13.80 -9.56
C ASN A 357 13.68 -14.16 -10.38
N THR A 358 13.57 -15.44 -10.71
CA THR A 358 12.50 -16.06 -11.47
C THR A 358 11.96 -17.19 -10.60
N PRO A 359 10.64 -17.26 -10.35
CA PRO A 359 10.06 -18.36 -9.60
C PRO A 359 10.43 -19.69 -10.27
N LYS A 360 11.03 -20.59 -9.50
CA LYS A 360 11.32 -21.96 -9.91
C LYS A 360 10.55 -22.90 -9.00
N LEU A 361 10.03 -23.96 -9.58
CA LEU A 361 9.42 -25.04 -8.83
C LEU A 361 10.50 -25.70 -7.95
N ALA A 362 10.29 -25.70 -6.65
CA ALA A 362 11.13 -26.34 -5.66
C ALA A 362 10.37 -27.48 -4.99
N LEU A 363 11.03 -28.64 -4.86
CA LEU A 363 10.54 -29.76 -4.07
C LEU A 363 11.45 -29.93 -2.86
N PHE A 364 10.89 -29.70 -1.67
CA PHE A 364 11.56 -29.89 -0.41
C PHE A 364 11.32 -31.33 0.07
N VAL A 365 12.40 -32.04 0.36
CA VAL A 365 12.36 -33.42 0.87
C VAL A 365 12.98 -33.41 2.26
N GLY A 366 12.16 -33.66 3.27
CA GLY A 366 12.62 -33.80 4.65
C GLY A 366 13.30 -35.15 4.85
N PHE A 367 14.38 -35.15 5.63
CA PHE A 367 15.12 -36.36 6.00
C PHE A 367 14.99 -36.56 7.51
N ASP A 368 14.52 -37.74 7.93
CA ASP A 368 14.65 -38.17 9.32
C ASP A 368 16.13 -38.53 9.55
N GLY A 369 16.88 -37.56 10.05
CA GLY A 369 18.30 -37.76 10.35
C GLY A 369 18.47 -38.73 11.52
N GLY A 370 18.95 -39.94 11.23
CA GLY A 370 19.66 -40.74 12.24
C GLY A 370 20.77 -39.91 12.89
N SER A 371 21.04 -40.15 14.18
CA SER A 371 21.92 -39.38 15.05
C SER A 371 23.24 -38.97 14.37
N GLY A 372 23.32 -37.73 13.87
CA GLY A 372 24.49 -37.23 13.15
C GLY A 372 24.29 -35.99 12.25
N VAL A 373 23.09 -35.38 12.22
CA VAL A 373 22.86 -34.16 11.42
C VAL A 373 23.16 -32.92 12.26
N ASN A 374 24.10 -32.09 11.79
CA ASN A 374 24.43 -30.81 12.39
C ASN A 374 23.29 -29.80 12.12
N PRO A 375 22.62 -29.25 13.14
CA PRO A 375 21.47 -28.35 12.98
C PRO A 375 21.80 -26.99 12.32
N SER A 376 23.07 -26.69 12.04
CA SER A 376 23.50 -25.48 11.33
C SER A 376 23.40 -25.57 9.79
N CYS A 377 23.14 -26.75 9.22
CA CYS A 377 22.92 -26.92 7.78
C CYS A 377 21.44 -27.25 7.50
N VAL A 378 20.61 -26.23 7.29
CA VAL A 378 19.17 -26.38 6.99
C VAL A 378 18.93 -27.06 5.64
N PHE A 379 19.87 -26.97 4.70
CA PHE A 379 19.80 -27.62 3.39
C PHE A 379 21.04 -28.47 3.14
N LYS A 380 20.84 -29.74 2.76
CA LYS A 380 21.91 -30.64 2.34
C LYS A 380 21.66 -31.05 0.88
N LEU A 381 22.72 -31.08 0.09
CA LEU A 381 22.66 -31.67 -1.25
C LEU A 381 22.27 -33.15 -1.12
N PRO A 382 21.23 -33.62 -1.83
CA PRO A 382 20.86 -35.03 -1.81
C PRO A 382 22.01 -35.88 -2.37
N ASP A 383 22.08 -37.13 -1.91
CA ASP A 383 22.97 -38.14 -2.46
C ASP A 383 22.66 -38.38 -3.96
N ASN A 384 23.60 -39.00 -4.67
CA ASN A 384 23.52 -39.12 -6.12
C ASN A 384 22.33 -39.98 -6.59
N ASP A 385 21.88 -40.95 -5.79
CA ASP A 385 20.74 -41.80 -6.14
C ASP A 385 19.43 -41.04 -5.95
N THR A 386 19.26 -40.36 -4.82
CA THR A 386 18.11 -39.44 -4.59
C THR A 386 18.07 -38.33 -5.65
N ARG A 387 19.22 -37.76 -6.01
CA ARG A 387 19.32 -36.74 -7.07
C ARG A 387 18.92 -37.28 -8.44
N ALA A 388 19.34 -38.50 -8.80
CA ALA A 388 18.97 -39.11 -10.08
C ALA A 388 17.46 -39.36 -10.17
N ARG A 389 16.83 -39.86 -9.09
CA ARG A 389 15.38 -40.06 -9.01
C ARG A 389 14.60 -38.75 -9.10
N LEU A 390 15.10 -37.70 -8.44
CA LEU A 390 14.52 -36.34 -8.52
C LEU A 390 14.63 -35.75 -9.93
N HIS A 391 15.75 -35.94 -10.63
CA HIS A 391 15.87 -35.52 -12.03
C HIS A 391 14.90 -36.25 -12.95
N GLN A 392 14.72 -37.56 -12.76
CA GLN A 392 13.75 -38.36 -13.51
C GLN A 392 12.30 -37.89 -13.26
N ALA A 393 11.98 -37.53 -12.02
CA ALA A 393 10.69 -36.92 -11.69
C ALA A 393 10.50 -35.58 -12.41
N MET A 394 11.50 -34.69 -12.36
CA MET A 394 11.48 -33.37 -13.00
C MET A 394 11.32 -33.43 -14.52
N ASP A 395 11.94 -34.41 -15.18
CA ASP A 395 11.80 -34.57 -16.63
C ASP A 395 10.43 -35.13 -17.02
N SER A 396 9.80 -35.93 -16.15
CA SER A 396 8.41 -36.37 -16.31
C SER A 396 7.43 -35.19 -16.18
N PHE A 397 7.71 -34.21 -15.32
CA PHE A 397 6.88 -33.00 -15.16
C PHE A 397 7.00 -32.00 -16.33
N LYS A 398 8.18 -31.87 -16.95
CA LYS A 398 8.35 -31.04 -18.16
C LYS A 398 7.56 -31.56 -19.38
N ALA A 399 7.23 -32.85 -19.39
CA ALA A 399 6.39 -33.44 -20.43
C ALA A 399 4.90 -33.07 -20.23
N LEU A 400 4.45 -32.99 -18.97
CA LEU A 400 3.10 -32.56 -18.61
C LEU A 400 2.86 -31.06 -18.89
N SER A 401 3.85 -30.21 -18.63
CA SER A 401 3.73 -28.75 -18.84
C SER A 401 3.81 -28.30 -20.32
N ARG A 402 4.06 -29.22 -21.26
CA ARG A 402 4.03 -28.94 -22.72
C ARG A 402 2.71 -29.37 -23.38
N MET A 403 1.79 -29.97 -22.63
CA MET A 403 0.49 -30.44 -23.11
C MET A 403 -0.69 -29.53 -22.70
N GLN A 404 -0.41 -28.43 -22.00
CA GLN A 404 -1.32 -27.31 -21.73
C GLN A 404 -0.75 -26.06 -22.39
#